data_AF-A0AAN8K1V1-F1
#
_entry.id   AF-A0AAN8K1V1-F1
#
_cell.length_a   1.000
_cell.length_b   1.000
_cell.length_c   1.000
_cell.angle_alpha   90.00
_cell.angle_beta   90.00
_cell.angle_gamma   90.00
#
_symmetry.space_group_name_H-M   'P 1'
#
loop_
_entity.id
_entity.type
_entity.pdbx_description
1 polymer ?
#
loop_
_entity_poly.entity_id
_entity_poly.type
_entity_poly.pdbx_seq_one_letter_code
_entity_poly.pdbx_strand_id
1 'polypeptide(L)'
;MTAEELDYWLQRFLVELRKMNGDEYSPKSVYYIICGLMRHLKDHNIYINILEEADKRFVLTRKVLDAKMKELVSKGVGCKPKTADPVSNEDEDKLWNSGVFGFTNSTSLQYTVFFYACKLFGLRGRDEHRHLEADQFELGNDKNGYYIRYI
;
A
#
# COMPACT_ATOMS: atom_id res chain seq x y z
N MET A 1 0.86 34.14 8.97
CA MET A 1 -0.27 33.27 8.64
C MET A 1 -0.86 32.76 9.95
N THR A 2 -2.07 33.19 10.30
CA THR A 2 -2.78 32.72 11.50
C THR A 2 -3.40 31.34 11.27
N ALA A 3 -3.91 30.72 12.34
CA ALA A 3 -4.59 29.43 12.23
C ALA A 3 -5.91 29.54 11.44
N GLU A 4 -6.60 30.66 11.56
CA GLU A 4 -7.85 30.95 10.85
C GLU A 4 -7.60 31.20 9.36
N GLU A 5 -6.54 31.94 9.01
CA GLU A 5 -6.11 32.10 7.62
C GLU A 5 -5.74 30.76 7.00
N LEU A 6 -5.03 29.91 7.75
CA LEU A 6 -4.67 28.57 7.30
C LEU A 6 -5.91 27.70 7.10
N ASP A 7 -6.86 27.68 8.04
CA ASP A 7 -8.13 26.94 7.89
C ASP A 7 -8.91 27.41 6.66
N TYR A 8 -8.98 28.73 6.41
CA TYR A 8 -9.65 29.29 5.23
C TYR A 8 -9.03 28.80 3.92
N TRP A 9 -7.70 28.81 3.80
CA TRP A 9 -7.01 28.37 2.59
C TRP A 9 -7.04 26.85 2.40
N LEU A 10 -6.94 26.08 3.49
CA LEU A 10 -6.98 24.62 3.42
C LEU A 10 -8.30 24.09 2.89
N GLN A 11 -9.43 24.69 3.29
CA GLN A 11 -10.75 24.32 2.77
C GLN A 11 -10.82 24.45 1.24
N ARG A 12 -10.33 25.58 0.70
CA ARG A 12 -10.33 25.84 -0.75
C ARG A 12 -9.39 24.89 -1.47
N PHE A 13 -8.19 24.73 -0.94
CA PHE A 13 -7.21 23.80 -1.46
C PHE A 13 -7.78 22.39 -1.58
N LEU A 14 -8.47 21.88 -0.55
CA LEU A 14 -9.08 20.54 -0.56
C LEU A 14 -10.13 20.35 -1.65
N VAL A 15 -10.94 21.38 -1.94
CA VAL A 15 -11.97 21.32 -3.00
C VAL A 15 -11.33 21.30 -4.39
N GLU A 16 -10.26 22.09 -4.57
CA GLU A 16 -9.55 22.28 -5.84
C GLU A 16 -8.49 21.21 -6.12
N LEU A 17 -8.17 20.34 -5.16
CA LEU A 17 -7.17 19.28 -5.30
C LEU A 17 -7.41 18.40 -6.53
N ARG A 18 -6.48 18.44 -7.48
CA ARG A 18 -6.44 17.59 -8.68
C ARG A 18 -5.02 17.10 -8.96
N LYS A 19 -4.92 15.98 -9.66
CA LYS A 19 -3.67 15.49 -10.23
C LYS A 19 -3.22 16.39 -11.38
N MET A 20 -1.96 16.24 -11.80
CA MET A 20 -1.41 16.98 -12.95
C MET A 20 -2.21 16.78 -14.24
N ASN A 21 -2.85 15.62 -14.41
CA ASN A 21 -3.70 15.31 -15.56
C ASN A 21 -5.15 15.81 -15.41
N GLY A 22 -5.48 16.52 -14.33
CA GLY A 22 -6.83 17.03 -14.03
C GLY A 22 -7.74 16.06 -13.28
N ASP A 23 -7.34 14.79 -13.10
CA ASP A 23 -8.16 13.81 -12.39
C ASP A 23 -8.26 14.09 -10.89
N GLU A 24 -9.34 13.60 -10.28
CA GLU A 24 -9.47 13.59 -8.82
C GLU A 24 -8.52 12.58 -8.16
N TYR A 25 -8.04 12.93 -6.97
CA TYR A 25 -7.32 12.02 -6.09
C TYR A 25 -8.27 11.00 -5.45
N SER A 26 -7.75 9.85 -5.03
CA SER A 26 -8.53 8.92 -4.19
C SER A 26 -8.79 9.54 -2.80
N PRO A 27 -9.86 9.14 -2.09
CA PRO A 27 -10.14 9.62 -0.73
C PRO A 27 -8.93 9.49 0.19
N LYS A 28 -8.22 8.36 0.11
CA LYS A 28 -7.03 8.06 0.91
C LYS A 28 -5.86 8.99 0.56
N SER A 29 -5.66 9.28 -0.73
CA SER A 29 -4.65 10.23 -1.18
C SER A 29 -4.93 11.65 -0.68
N VAL A 30 -6.19 12.11 -0.71
CA VAL A 30 -6.56 13.43 -0.17
C VAL A 30 -6.24 13.53 1.32
N TYR A 31 -6.59 12.51 2.10
CA TYR A 31 -6.22 12.44 3.53
C TYR A 31 -4.70 12.52 3.73
N TYR A 32 -3.92 11.76 2.94
CA TYR A 32 -2.46 11.78 3.06
C TYR A 32 -1.81 13.10 2.65
N ILE A 33 -2.44 13.88 1.76
CA ILE A 33 -1.95 15.23 1.44
C ILE A 33 -2.03 16.11 2.70
N ILE A 34 -3.11 16.05 3.48
CA ILE A 34 -3.20 16.78 4.76
C ILE A 34 -2.15 16.29 5.75
N CYS A 35 -1.92 14.98 5.87
CA CYS A 35 -0.84 14.45 6.71
C CYS A 35 0.54 14.95 6.25
N GLY A 36 0.78 15.03 4.95
CA GLY A 36 2.01 15.57 4.36
C GLY A 36 2.20 17.04 4.69
N LEU A 37 1.14 17.85 4.60
CA LEU A 37 1.17 19.26 5.00
C LEU A 37 1.47 19.43 6.49
N MET A 38 0.82 18.66 7.37
CA MET A 38 1.12 18.70 8.80
C MET A 38 2.57 18.32 9.10
N ARG A 39 3.11 17.31 8.40
CA ARG A 39 4.52 16.94 8.52
C ARG A 39 5.43 18.08 8.08
N HIS A 40 5.16 18.69 6.93
CA HIS A 40 5.94 19.82 6.42
C HIS A 40 5.93 21.01 7.38
N LEU A 41 4.77 21.33 7.97
CA LEU A 41 4.66 22.37 9.01
C LEU A 41 5.50 22.03 10.24
N LYS A 42 5.44 20.78 10.70
CA LYS A 42 6.25 20.29 11.83
C LYS A 42 7.75 20.42 11.56
N ASP A 43 8.19 20.09 10.34
CA ASP A 43 9.59 20.21 9.92
C ASP A 43 10.08 21.68 9.92
N HIS A 44 9.15 22.64 9.83
CA HIS A 44 9.40 24.08 9.94
C HIS A 44 9.07 24.64 11.33
N ASN A 45 9.04 23.80 12.37
CA ASN A 45 8.76 24.17 13.77
C ASN A 45 7.35 24.74 14.01
N ILE A 46 6.38 24.43 13.14
CA ILE A 46 4.97 24.79 13.30
C ILE A 46 4.19 23.54 13.74
N TYR A 47 3.85 23.48 15.02
CA TYR A 47 3.15 22.34 15.62
C TYR A 47 1.64 22.54 15.58
N ILE A 48 1.04 22.26 14.42
CA ILE A 48 -0.42 22.30 14.24
C ILE A 48 -0.90 20.90 13.87
N ASN A 49 -1.89 20.41 14.61
CA ASN A 49 -2.61 19.19 14.27
C ASN A 49 -4.00 19.54 13.71
N ILE A 50 -4.09 19.64 12.38
CA ILE A 50 -5.34 20.00 11.66
C ILE A 50 -6.44 18.95 11.93
N LEU A 51 -6.04 17.69 12.13
CA LEU A 51 -6.93 16.56 12.33
C LEU A 51 -7.35 16.37 13.79
N GLU A 52 -6.82 17.16 14.73
CA GLU A 52 -7.18 17.10 16.15
C GLU A 52 -8.64 17.52 16.36
N GLU A 53 -9.48 16.63 16.90
CA GLU A 53 -10.90 16.94 17.10
C GLU A 53 -11.12 18.05 18.12
N ALA A 54 -10.27 18.11 19.16
CA ALA A 54 -10.31 19.13 20.20
C ALA A 54 -9.95 20.54 19.69
N ASP A 55 -9.20 20.64 18.58
CA ASP A 55 -8.83 21.93 18.01
C ASP A 55 -9.99 22.50 17.18
N LYS A 56 -10.67 23.50 17.74
CA LYS A 56 -11.84 24.15 17.13
C LYS A 56 -11.50 25.01 15.91
N ARG A 57 -10.23 25.37 15.71
CA ARG A 57 -9.80 26.25 14.61
C ARG A 57 -9.92 25.59 13.24
N PHE A 58 -9.80 24.26 13.17
CA PHE A 58 -9.80 23.50 11.92
C PHE A 58 -11.09 22.68 11.68
N VAL A 59 -12.18 23.01 12.38
CA VAL A 59 -13.46 22.28 12.25
C VAL A 59 -13.99 22.31 10.82
N LEU A 60 -13.87 23.46 10.15
CA LEU A 60 -14.35 23.60 8.77
C LEU A 60 -13.48 22.80 7.80
N THR A 61 -12.15 22.88 7.91
CA THR A 61 -11.23 22.03 7.13
C THR A 61 -11.57 20.56 7.29
N ARG A 62 -11.80 20.06 8.52
CA ARG A 62 -12.17 18.66 8.76
C ARG A 62 -13.51 18.27 8.12
N LYS A 63 -14.52 19.15 8.20
CA LYS A 63 -15.82 18.93 7.53
C LYS A 63 -15.68 18.89 6.02
N VAL A 64 -14.89 19.78 5.43
CA VAL A 64 -14.63 19.81 3.99
C VAL A 64 -13.85 18.57 3.55
N LEU A 65 -12.86 18.14 4.33
CA LEU A 65 -12.12 16.91 4.08
C LEU A 65 -13.04 15.69 4.07
N ASP A 66 -13.88 15.54 5.10
CA ASP A 66 -14.82 14.41 5.20
C ASP A 66 -15.86 14.44 4.06
N ALA A 67 -16.44 15.61 3.77
CA ALA A 67 -17.36 15.79 2.65
C ALA A 67 -16.69 15.43 1.31
N LYS A 68 -15.45 15.87 1.08
CA LYS A 68 -14.69 15.57 -0.14
C LYS A 68 -14.42 14.07 -0.26
N MET A 69 -13.99 13.42 0.83
CA MET A 69 -13.75 11.98 0.83
C MET A 69 -15.03 11.19 0.53
N LYS A 70 -16.18 11.57 1.13
CA LYS A 70 -17.48 10.96 0.87
C LYS A 70 -17.95 11.16 -0.58
N GLU A 71 -17.76 12.35 -1.14
CA GLU A 71 -18.04 12.65 -2.55
C GLU A 71 -17.21 11.75 -3.49
N LEU A 72 -15.92 11.57 -3.20
CA LEU A 72 -15.05 10.73 -4.02
C LEU A 72 -15.43 9.25 -3.95
N VAL A 73 -15.83 8.77 -2.76
CA VAL A 73 -16.36 7.40 -2.59
C VAL A 73 -17.66 7.22 -3.36
N SER A 74 -18.60 8.17 -3.30
CA SER A 74 -19.87 8.06 -4.03
C SER A 74 -19.68 8.08 -5.55
N LYS A 75 -18.66 8.79 -6.05
CA LYS A 75 -18.22 8.76 -7.45
C LYS A 75 -17.44 7.50 -7.84
N GLY A 76 -17.13 6.60 -6.90
CA GLY A 76 -16.34 5.39 -7.14
C GLY A 76 -14.85 5.66 -7.39
N VAL A 77 -14.34 6.86 -7.08
CA VAL A 77 -12.94 7.24 -7.31
C VAL A 77 -12.04 6.48 -6.33
N GLY A 78 -11.11 5.69 -6.86
CA GLY A 78 -10.20 4.88 -6.04
C GLY A 78 -10.79 3.55 -5.55
N CYS A 79 -12.04 3.22 -5.93
CA CYS A 79 -12.64 1.90 -5.67
C CYS A 79 -12.13 0.80 -6.61
N LYS A 80 -11.03 1.04 -7.35
CA LYS A 80 -10.36 -0.03 -8.09
C LYS A 80 -9.54 -0.83 -7.09
N PRO A 81 -9.88 -2.10 -6.79
CA PRO A 81 -8.96 -2.93 -6.05
C PRO A 81 -7.67 -3.00 -6.87
N LYS A 82 -6.55 -2.55 -6.29
CA LYS A 82 -5.21 -2.85 -6.82
C LYS A 82 -4.91 -4.31 -6.52
N THR A 83 -5.75 -5.21 -7.00
CA THR A 83 -5.40 -6.62 -7.05
C THR A 83 -4.40 -6.72 -8.19
N ALA A 84 -3.17 -7.12 -7.88
CA ALA A 84 -2.33 -7.67 -8.92
C ALA A 84 -3.09 -8.86 -9.51
N ASP A 85 -3.07 -9.01 -10.83
CA ASP A 85 -3.64 -10.18 -11.46
C ASP A 85 -2.98 -11.43 -10.85
N PRO A 86 -3.76 -12.47 -10.51
CA PRO A 86 -3.17 -13.70 -10.00
C PRO A 86 -2.23 -14.27 -11.04
N VAL A 87 -1.07 -14.76 -10.60
CA VAL A 87 -0.15 -15.48 -11.48
C VAL A 87 -0.84 -16.76 -11.93
N SER A 88 -1.06 -16.87 -13.24
CA SER A 88 -1.68 -18.04 -13.85
C SER A 88 -0.67 -19.20 -13.93
N ASN A 89 -1.17 -20.42 -14.11
CA ASN A 89 -0.28 -21.56 -14.35
C ASN A 89 0.52 -21.38 -15.64
N GLU A 90 -0.09 -20.74 -16.66
CA GLU A 90 0.56 -20.43 -17.93
C GLU A 90 1.71 -19.44 -17.78
N ASP A 91 1.60 -18.48 -16.85
CA ASP A 91 2.69 -17.54 -16.57
C ASP A 91 3.84 -18.22 -15.83
N GLU A 92 3.52 -19.13 -14.91
CA GLU A 92 4.51 -19.97 -14.23
C GLU A 92 5.25 -20.89 -15.22
N ASP A 93 4.53 -21.52 -16.15
CA ASP A 93 5.13 -22.35 -17.21
C ASP A 93 6.10 -21.54 -18.07
N LYS A 94 5.78 -20.28 -18.41
CA LYS A 94 6.72 -19.40 -19.13
C LYS A 94 7.98 -19.12 -18.32
N LEU A 95 7.87 -18.93 -17.01
CA LEU A 95 9.03 -18.67 -16.14
C LEU A 95 9.95 -19.90 -16.05
N TRP A 96 9.39 -21.10 -16.02
CA TRP A 96 10.15 -22.35 -16.13
C TRP A 96 10.79 -22.52 -17.51
N ASN A 97 10.02 -22.36 -18.59
CA ASN A 97 10.49 -22.56 -19.97
C ASN A 97 11.55 -21.55 -20.41
N SER A 98 11.52 -20.33 -19.86
CA SER A 98 12.52 -19.30 -20.13
C SER A 98 13.79 -19.42 -19.28
N GLY A 99 13.83 -20.35 -18.33
CA GLY A 99 14.97 -20.53 -17.41
C GLY A 99 15.10 -19.45 -16.33
N VAL A 100 14.07 -18.60 -16.17
CA VAL A 100 13.98 -17.66 -15.04
C VAL A 100 13.82 -18.45 -13.74
N PHE A 101 12.97 -19.48 -13.77
CA PHE A 101 12.97 -20.53 -12.76
C PHE A 101 13.89 -21.67 -13.17
N GLY A 102 14.39 -22.37 -12.16
CA GLY A 102 15.38 -23.40 -12.37
C GLY A 102 16.10 -23.77 -11.09
N PHE A 103 16.86 -24.86 -11.20
CA PHE A 103 17.70 -25.40 -10.13
C PHE A 103 19.16 -25.54 -10.57
N THR A 104 19.50 -25.04 -11.76
CA THR A 104 20.82 -25.20 -12.38
C THR A 104 21.78 -24.06 -12.05
N ASN A 105 21.26 -22.89 -11.69
CA ASN A 105 22.06 -21.73 -11.31
C ASN A 105 21.49 -21.07 -10.04
N SER A 106 22.35 -20.39 -9.28
CA SER A 106 21.98 -19.80 -7.99
C SER A 106 20.88 -18.75 -8.11
N THR A 107 20.91 -17.95 -9.17
CA THR A 107 19.92 -16.89 -9.42
C THR A 107 18.53 -17.46 -9.73
N SER A 108 18.44 -18.43 -10.63
CA SER A 108 17.17 -19.07 -10.98
C SER A 108 16.59 -19.86 -9.81
N LEU A 109 17.45 -20.51 -9.02
CA LEU A 109 17.04 -21.17 -7.79
C LEU A 109 16.47 -20.16 -6.78
N GLN A 110 17.14 -19.03 -6.58
CA GLN A 110 16.65 -17.98 -5.69
C GLN A 110 15.30 -17.42 -6.14
N TYR A 111 15.10 -17.18 -7.44
CA TYR A 111 13.82 -16.73 -7.97
C TYR A 111 12.71 -17.77 -7.79
N THR A 112 13.03 -19.03 -8.02
CA THR A 112 12.11 -20.16 -7.82
C THR A 112 11.67 -20.23 -6.36
N VAL A 113 12.62 -20.23 -5.42
CA VAL A 113 12.32 -20.30 -3.98
C VAL A 113 11.51 -19.09 -3.52
N PHE A 114 11.91 -17.87 -3.91
CA PHE A 114 11.18 -16.65 -3.56
C PHE A 114 9.72 -16.70 -4.04
N PHE A 115 9.50 -17.14 -5.29
CA PHE A 115 8.17 -17.26 -5.86
C PHE A 115 7.30 -18.29 -5.12
N TYR A 116 7.81 -19.51 -4.89
CA TYR A 116 7.04 -20.54 -4.19
C TYR A 116 6.82 -20.21 -2.71
N ALA A 117 7.74 -19.50 -2.06
CA ALA A 117 7.52 -18.96 -0.72
C ALA A 117 6.32 -18.01 -0.68
N CYS A 118 6.17 -17.14 -1.69
CA CYS A 118 5.00 -16.28 -1.83
C CYS A 118 3.73 -17.07 -2.18
N LYS A 119 3.81 -18.01 -3.13
CA LYS A 119 2.67 -18.75 -3.69
C LYS A 119 2.08 -19.74 -2.70
N LEU A 120 2.92 -20.52 -2.00
CA LEU A 120 2.48 -21.61 -1.12
C LEU A 120 2.21 -21.13 0.31
N PHE A 121 3.03 -20.22 0.84
CA PHE A 121 2.98 -19.82 2.26
C PHE A 121 2.49 -18.39 2.47
N GLY A 122 2.26 -17.62 1.40
CA GLY A 122 1.72 -16.26 1.49
C GLY A 122 2.68 -15.24 2.07
N LEU A 123 3.99 -15.54 2.10
CA LEU A 123 5.04 -14.62 2.57
C LEU A 123 5.15 -13.43 1.61
N ARG A 124 4.89 -12.21 2.11
CA ARG A 124 4.79 -10.99 1.28
C ARG A 124 5.64 -9.85 1.82
N GLY A 125 5.99 -9.90 3.10
CA GLY A 125 6.78 -8.88 3.78
C GLY A 125 8.25 -8.99 3.39
N ARG A 126 8.89 -7.84 3.20
CA ARG A 126 10.35 -7.77 3.03
C ARG A 126 11.07 -8.43 4.20
N ASP A 127 10.61 -8.16 5.41
CA ASP A 127 11.25 -8.67 6.62
C ASP A 127 11.04 -10.18 6.76
N GLU A 128 9.89 -10.72 6.34
CA GLU A 128 9.63 -12.17 6.29
C GLU A 128 10.63 -12.87 5.36
N HIS A 129 10.79 -12.38 4.13
CA HIS A 129 11.73 -12.95 3.16
C HIS A 129 13.20 -12.78 3.57
N ARG A 130 13.53 -11.72 4.32
CA ARG A 130 14.92 -11.47 4.74
C ARG A 130 15.40 -12.39 5.86
N HIS A 131 14.49 -12.83 6.72
CA HIS A 131 14.78 -13.75 7.82
C HIS A 131 14.35 -15.19 7.49
N LEU A 132 14.15 -15.48 6.20
CA LEU A 132 13.75 -16.81 5.75
C LEU A 132 14.96 -17.74 5.75
N GLU A 133 14.86 -18.82 6.52
CA GLU A 133 15.90 -19.84 6.69
C GLU A 133 15.38 -21.22 6.30
N ALA A 134 16.29 -22.14 5.96
CA ALA A 134 15.91 -23.47 5.48
C ALA A 134 15.30 -24.35 6.57
N ASP A 135 15.66 -24.12 7.83
CA ASP A 135 15.17 -24.84 9.01
C ASP A 135 13.72 -24.50 9.37
N GLN A 136 13.18 -23.40 8.83
CA GLN A 136 11.77 -23.04 8.92
C GLN A 136 10.88 -23.86 7.96
N PHE A 137 11.47 -24.73 7.14
CA PHE A 137 10.74 -25.63 6.27
C PHE A 137 10.94 -27.08 6.70
N GLU A 138 9.82 -27.79 6.86
CA GLU A 138 9.83 -29.22 7.12
C GLU A 138 9.18 -29.98 5.97
N LEU A 139 9.89 -30.99 5.50
CA LEU A 139 9.39 -31.97 4.54
C LEU A 139 8.73 -33.12 5.32
N GLY A 140 7.49 -33.42 4.97
CA GLY A 140 6.73 -34.52 5.54
C GLY A 140 6.21 -35.46 4.48
N ASN A 141 5.72 -36.61 4.93
CA ASN A 141 5.02 -37.58 4.10
C ASN A 141 3.78 -38.07 4.85
N ASP A 142 2.64 -38.10 4.15
CA ASP A 142 1.40 -38.64 4.66
C ASP A 142 0.78 -39.64 3.66
N LYS A 143 -0.45 -40.08 3.92
CA LYS A 143 -1.18 -41.02 3.05
C LYS A 143 -1.46 -40.47 1.65
N ASN A 144 -1.35 -39.15 1.45
CA ASN A 144 -1.63 -38.45 0.19
C ASN A 144 -0.33 -38.09 -0.56
N GLY A 145 0.84 -38.16 0.09
CA GLY A 145 2.13 -37.98 -0.56
C GLY A 145 3.11 -37.14 0.25
N TYR A 146 4.09 -36.55 -0.44
CA TYR A 146 5.03 -35.62 0.17
C TYR A 146 4.43 -34.23 0.27
N TYR A 147 4.70 -33.55 1.39
CA TYR A 147 4.32 -32.16 1.60
C TYR A 147 5.47 -31.37 2.18
N ILE A 148 5.39 -30.05 2.04
CA ILE A 148 6.27 -29.09 2.70
C ILE A 148 5.40 -28.21 3.60
N ARG A 149 5.85 -27.98 4.83
CA ARG A 149 5.21 -27.04 5.76
C ARG A 149 6.21 -25.97 6.19
N TYR A 150 5.70 -24.76 6.34
CA TYR A 150 6.42 -23.64 6.96
C TYR A 150 6.07 -23.62 8.45
N ILE A 151 7.08 -23.66 9.33
CA ILE A 151 6.93 -23.78 10.79
C ILE A 151 7.29 -22.50 11.54
#